data_AF-A0A847ZSF5-F1
#
_entry.id   AF-A0A847ZSF5-F1
#
_cell.length_a   1.000
_cell.length_b   1.000
_cell.length_c   1.000
_cell.angle_alpha   90.00
_cell.angle_beta   90.00
_cell.angle_gamma   90.00
#
_symmetry.space_group_name_H-M   'P 1'
#
loop_
_entity.id
_entity.type
_entity.pdbx_description
1 polymer ?
#
loop_
_entity_poly.entity_id
_entity_poly.type
_entity_poly.pdbx_seq_one_letter_code
_entity_poly.pdbx_strand_id
1 'polypeptide(L)'
;MTELLIPFAVVGWLFVSLLIIGLMTNGKQCAIALDQWAGTCLIAGHMADETISAWAHRGQHKRTERLINWLFNDPLHCAKAYVSEMAGTQNNPIYRKE
;
A
#
# COMPACT_ATOMS: atom_id res chain seq x y z
N MET A 1 6.80 10.56 31.76
CA MET A 1 7.25 10.28 30.37
C MET A 1 7.22 8.79 30.08
N THR A 2 7.77 7.94 30.93
CA THR A 2 7.76 6.46 30.82
C THR A 2 6.36 5.84 30.76
N GLU A 3 5.40 6.31 31.58
CA GLU A 3 4.03 5.76 31.57
C GLU A 3 3.26 6.03 30.27
N LEU A 4 3.55 7.13 29.58
CA LEU A 4 2.94 7.44 28.29
C LEU A 4 3.51 6.59 27.16
N LEU A 5 4.76 6.12 27.29
CA LEU A 5 5.45 5.33 26.27
C LEU A 5 4.98 3.87 26.23
N ILE A 6 4.50 3.33 27.37
CA ILE A 6 4.07 1.94 27.46
C ILE A 6 2.88 1.65 26.53
N PRO A 7 1.79 2.44 26.50
CA PRO A 7 0.69 2.22 25.55
C PRO A 7 1.13 2.23 24.09
N PHE A 8 1.99 3.18 23.68
CA PHE A 8 2.50 3.24 22.31
C PHE A 8 3.36 2.02 21.97
N ALA A 9 4.18 1.56 22.91
CA ALA A 9 4.97 0.35 22.72
C ALA A 9 4.07 -0.88 22.54
N VAL A 10 3.03 -1.04 23.36
CA VAL A 10 2.09 -2.16 23.26
C VAL A 10 1.34 -2.14 21.92
N VAL A 11 0.80 -0.98 21.52
CA VAL A 11 0.11 -0.83 20.24
C VAL A 11 1.04 -1.08 19.07
N GLY A 12 2.27 -0.55 19.12
CA GLY A 12 3.29 -0.77 18.10
C GLY A 12 3.66 -2.24 17.95
N TRP A 13 3.92 -2.93 19.06
CA TRP A 13 4.21 -4.38 19.04
C TRP A 13 3.05 -5.21 18.52
N LEU A 14 1.82 -4.88 18.93
CA LEU A 14 0.63 -5.56 18.42
C LEU A 14 0.49 -5.37 16.91
N PHE A 15 0.65 -4.14 16.41
CA PHE A 15 0.57 -3.84 14.97
C PHE A 15 1.63 -4.61 14.18
N VAL A 16 2.90 -4.58 14.62
CA VAL A 16 4.00 -5.30 13.96
C VAL A 16 3.74 -6.81 13.95
N SER A 17 3.27 -7.36 15.07
CA SER A 17 2.96 -8.80 15.18
C SER A 17 1.85 -9.21 14.21
N LEU A 18 0.76 -8.42 14.16
CA LEU A 18 -0.34 -8.66 13.23
C LEU A 18 0.10 -8.53 11.76
N LEU A 19 0.97 -7.56 11.45
CA LEU A 19 1.52 -7.41 10.11
C LEU A 19 2.35 -8.63 9.71
N ILE A 20 3.24 -9.13 10.57
CA ILE A 20 4.05 -10.32 10.30
C ILE A 20 3.14 -11.53 10.05
N ILE A 21 2.16 -11.77 10.93
CA ILE A 21 1.20 -12.87 10.78
C ILE A 21 0.42 -12.72 9.48
N GLY A 22 -0.08 -11.51 9.17
CA GLY A 22 -0.83 -11.20 7.97
C GLY A 22 -0.03 -11.44 6.69
N LEU A 23 1.24 -11.03 6.67
CA LEU A 23 2.15 -11.29 5.54
C LEU A 23 2.42 -12.79 5.36
N MET A 24 2.61 -13.55 6.46
CA MET A 24 2.84 -14.99 6.39
C MET A 24 1.60 -15.77 5.90
N THR A 25 0.40 -15.29 6.25
CA THR A 25 -0.87 -15.99 5.96
C THR A 25 -1.50 -15.57 4.64
N ASN A 26 -1.46 -14.28 4.29
CA ASN A 26 -2.17 -13.70 3.14
C ASN A 26 -1.22 -13.10 2.09
N GLY A 27 0.10 -13.08 2.36
CA GLY A 27 1.13 -12.66 1.41
C GLY A 27 0.85 -11.29 0.79
N LYS A 28 0.74 -11.27 -0.54
CA LYS A 28 0.58 -10.04 -1.34
C LYS A 28 -0.67 -9.25 -0.96
N GLN A 29 -1.77 -9.89 -0.56
CA GLN A 29 -2.99 -9.17 -0.18
C GLN A 29 -2.77 -8.30 1.07
N CYS A 30 -2.06 -8.83 2.06
CA CYS A 30 -1.72 -8.06 3.26
C CYS A 30 -0.74 -6.92 2.93
N ALA A 31 0.22 -7.16 2.03
CA ALA A 31 1.15 -6.12 1.58
C ALA A 31 0.44 -4.96 0.86
N ILE A 32 -0.54 -5.25 -0.01
CA ILE A 32 -1.35 -4.23 -0.70
C ILE A 32 -2.19 -3.44 0.31
N ALA A 33 -2.84 -4.11 1.26
CA ALA A 33 -3.63 -3.43 2.29
C ALA A 33 -2.76 -2.51 3.17
N LEU A 34 -1.53 -2.92 3.51
CA LEU A 34 -0.58 -2.06 4.22
C LEU A 34 -0.18 -0.85 3.38
N ASP A 35 0.08 -1.02 2.08
CA ASP A 35 0.46 0.06 1.17
C ASP A 35 -0.66 1.11 1.05
N GLN A 36 -1.90 0.67 0.83
CA GLN A 36 -3.09 1.53 0.77
C GLN A 36 -3.32 2.29 2.09
N TRP A 37 -3.19 1.61 3.23
CA TRP A 37 -3.30 2.23 4.55
C TRP A 37 -2.20 3.27 4.78
N ALA A 38 -0.95 2.92 4.50
CA ALA A 38 0.18 3.84 4.65
C ALA A 38 0.04 5.06 3.74
N GLY A 39 -0.34 4.86 2.48
CA GLY A 39 -0.62 5.94 1.54
C GLY A 39 -1.73 6.88 2.04
N THR A 40 -2.83 6.31 2.53
CA THR A 40 -3.94 7.08 3.14
C THR A 40 -3.47 7.92 4.34
N CYS A 41 -2.58 7.39 5.18
CA CYS A 41 -2.08 8.11 6.35
C CYS A 41 -1.04 9.18 6.01
N LEU A 42 -0.22 8.98 4.97
CA LEU A 42 0.99 9.77 4.74
C LEU A 42 0.86 10.76 3.57
N ILE A 43 -0.07 10.54 2.65
CA ILE A 43 -0.11 11.25 1.37
C ILE A 43 -1.46 11.96 1.22
N ALA A 44 -1.44 13.30 1.22
CA ALA A 44 -2.64 14.10 0.96
C ALA A 44 -3.19 13.85 -0.46
N GLY A 45 -4.48 13.55 -0.57
CA GLY A 45 -5.15 13.27 -1.85
C GLY A 45 -4.98 11.83 -2.39
N HIS A 46 -4.43 10.94 -1.57
CA HIS A 46 -4.41 9.50 -1.82
C HIS A 46 -5.82 8.90 -1.63
N MET A 47 -6.22 7.97 -2.50
CA MET A 47 -7.50 7.27 -2.36
C MET A 47 -7.35 6.02 -1.50
N ALA A 48 -8.40 5.62 -0.78
CA ALA A 48 -8.33 4.53 0.20
C ALA A 48 -8.11 3.14 -0.45
N ASP A 49 -8.52 2.98 -1.71
CA ASP A 49 -8.39 1.78 -2.52
C ASP A 49 -7.23 1.84 -3.52
N GLU A 50 -6.45 2.91 -3.51
CA GLU A 50 -5.35 3.16 -4.45
C GLU A 50 -4.01 2.77 -3.80
N THR A 51 -3.13 2.08 -4.51
CA THR A 51 -1.73 1.88 -4.05
C THR A 51 -0.87 3.14 -4.26
N ILE A 52 0.20 3.32 -3.48
CA ILE A 52 1.13 4.46 -3.60
C ILE A 52 1.74 4.51 -5.02
N SER A 53 2.00 3.34 -5.61
CA SER A 53 2.46 3.20 -6.98
C SER A 53 1.45 3.73 -8.01
N ALA A 54 0.16 3.43 -7.83
CA ALA A 54 -0.91 3.91 -8.70
C ALA A 54 -1.16 5.41 -8.52
N TRP A 55 -1.15 5.90 -7.27
CA TRP A 55 -1.21 7.33 -6.95
C TRP A 55 -0.09 8.11 -7.63
N ALA A 56 1.14 7.60 -7.57
CA ALA A 56 2.31 8.25 -8.18
C ALA A 56 2.13 8.41 -9.70
N HIS A 57 1.56 7.40 -10.37
CA HIS A 57 1.26 7.45 -11.79
C HIS A 57 0.08 8.39 -12.10
N ARG A 58 -1.05 8.23 -11.41
CA ARG A 58 -2.27 9.05 -11.59
C ARG A 58 -1.96 10.54 -11.43
N GLY A 59 -1.26 10.90 -10.35
CA GLY A 59 -0.86 12.27 -10.03
C GLY A 59 0.33 12.81 -10.84
N GLN A 60 0.87 12.03 -11.78
CA GLN A 60 2.03 12.40 -12.59
C GLN A 60 3.27 12.77 -11.74
N HIS A 61 3.48 12.11 -10.61
CA HIS A 61 4.62 12.32 -9.71
C HIS A 61 5.89 11.66 -10.28
N LYS A 62 6.40 12.16 -11.41
CA LYS A 62 7.46 11.50 -12.23
C LYS A 62 8.74 11.15 -11.49
N ARG A 63 9.12 11.92 -10.47
CA ARG A 63 10.30 11.61 -9.64
C ARG A 63 10.05 10.38 -8.76
N THR A 64 8.91 10.36 -8.07
CA THR A 64 8.45 9.24 -7.24
C THR A 64 8.21 7.99 -8.09
N GLU A 65 7.52 8.13 -9.21
CA GLU A 65 7.27 7.06 -10.18
C GLU A 65 8.59 6.42 -10.66
N ARG A 66 9.59 7.23 -11.04
CA ARG A 66 10.91 6.72 -11.46
C ARG A 66 11.63 5.97 -10.33
N LEU A 67 11.57 6.50 -9.09
CA LEU A 67 12.18 5.86 -7.93
C LEU A 67 11.55 4.50 -7.65
N ILE A 68 10.22 4.43 -7.64
CA ILE A 68 9.47 3.19 -7.39
C ILE A 68 9.73 2.18 -8.51
N ASN A 69 9.63 2.59 -9.78
CA ASN A 69 9.90 1.71 -10.93
C ASN A 69 11.32 1.12 -10.86
N TRP A 70 12.31 1.93 -10.43
CA TRP A 70 13.68 1.44 -10.20
C TRP A 70 13.75 0.45 -9.03
N LEU A 71 13.09 0.74 -7.90
CA LEU A 71 13.07 -0.13 -6.73
C LEU A 71 12.49 -1.52 -7.05
N PHE A 72 11.44 -1.56 -7.86
CA PHE A 72 10.81 -2.81 -8.32
C PHE A 72 11.47 -3.43 -9.55
N ASN A 73 12.52 -2.79 -10.10
CA ASN A 73 13.18 -3.21 -11.33
C ASN A 73 12.21 -3.45 -12.50
N ASP A 74 11.16 -2.63 -12.61
CA ASP A 74 10.16 -2.67 -13.68
C ASP A 74 9.84 -1.23 -14.11
N PRO A 75 10.24 -0.80 -15.32
CA PRO A 75 10.07 0.59 -15.77
C PRO A 75 8.60 1.00 -15.91
N LEU A 76 7.67 0.05 -15.89
CA LEU A 76 6.23 0.28 -15.99
C LEU A 76 5.48 -0.12 -14.71
N HIS A 77 6.18 -0.35 -13.59
CA HIS A 77 5.57 -0.83 -12.35
C HIS A 77 4.36 0.03 -11.91
N CYS A 78 4.55 1.33 -11.76
CA CYS A 78 3.49 2.26 -11.35
C CYS A 78 2.34 2.34 -12.37
N ALA A 79 2.65 2.31 -13.67
CA ALA A 79 1.64 2.32 -14.72
C ALA A 79 0.78 1.05 -14.69
N LYS A 80 1.40 -0.12 -14.50
CA LYS A 80 0.70 -1.40 -14.35
C LYS A 80 -0.15 -1.43 -13.08
N ALA A 81 0.38 -0.90 -11.98
CA ALA A 81 -0.38 -0.75 -10.74
C ALA A 81 -1.65 0.07 -10.98
N TYR A 82 -1.52 1.26 -11.58
CA TYR A 82 -2.66 2.12 -11.92
C TYR A 82 -3.70 1.42 -12.81
N VAL A 83 -3.26 0.69 -13.85
CA VAL A 83 -4.20 -0.07 -14.70
C VAL A 83 -4.89 -1.19 -13.90
N SER A 84 -4.15 -1.89 -13.04
CA SER A 84 -4.68 -2.93 -12.15
C SER A 84 -5.73 -2.39 -11.18
N GLU A 85 -5.53 -1.18 -10.64
CA GLU A 85 -6.49 -0.44 -9.82
C GLU A 85 -7.78 -0.15 -10.59
N MET A 86 -7.65 0.46 -11.77
CA MET A 86 -8.80 0.82 -12.61
C MET A 86 -9.61 -0.40 -13.05
N ALA A 87 -8.94 -1.53 -13.29
CA ALA A 87 -9.59 -2.81 -13.61
C ALA A 87 -10.06 -3.58 -12.37
N GLY A 88 -9.80 -3.10 -11.15
CA GLY A 88 -10.13 -3.77 -9.89
C GLY A 88 -9.46 -5.14 -9.71
N THR A 89 -8.40 -5.45 -10.46
CA THR A 89 -7.81 -6.81 -10.48
C THR A 89 -7.12 -7.19 -9.17
N GLN A 90 -6.78 -6.20 -8.34
CA GLN A 90 -6.32 -6.39 -6.97
C GLN A 90 -7.40 -6.99 -6.05
N ASN A 91 -8.68 -6.79 -6.37
CA ASN A 91 -9.80 -7.28 -5.57
C ASN A 91 -10.09 -8.76 -5.89
N ASN A 92 -10.75 -9.43 -4.95
CA ASN A 92 -11.31 -10.76 -5.17
C ASN A 92 -12.18 -10.73 -6.45
N PRO A 93 -12.06 -11.72 -7.36
CA PRO A 93 -12.84 -11.80 -8.59
C PRO A 93 -14.33 -11.48 -8.44
N ILE A 94 -14.95 -11.86 -7.33
CA ILE A 94 -16.38 -11.61 -7.06
C ILE A 94 -16.76 -10.12 -6.92
N TYR A 95 -15.78 -9.25 -6.68
CA TYR A 95 -15.96 -7.80 -6.51
C TYR A 95 -15.38 -6.99 -7.67
N ARG A 96 -14.89 -7.65 -8.73
CA ARG A 96 -14.42 -6.95 -9.93
C ARG A 96 -15.64 -6.45 -10.69
N LYS A 97 -15.67 -5.15 -11.01
CA LYS A 97 -16.69 -4.60 -11.90
C LYS A 97 -16.38 -5.08 -13.31
N GLU A 98 -17.39 -5.62 -14.00
CA GLU A 98 -17.31 -6.01 -15.42
C GLU A 98 -17.00 -4.82 -16.32
#